data_AF-A0A7X3U6L4-F1
#
_entry.id   AF-A0A7X3U6L4-F1
#
_cell.length_a   1.000
_cell.length_b   1.000
_cell.length_c   1.000
_cell.angle_alpha   90.00
_cell.angle_beta   90.00
_cell.angle_gamma   90.00
#
_symmetry.space_group_name_H-M   'P 1'
#
loop_
_entity.id
_entity.type
_entity.pdbx_description
1 polymer ?
#
loop_
_entity_poly.entity_id
_entity_poly.type
_entity_poly.pdbx_seq_one_letter_code
_entity_poly.pdbx_strand_id
1 'polypeptide(L)'
;MSKLYYTESGHSMPNLAEELTTFRRARKVLTLPPTSSPASLYFIARAHEGSGLPLHISVNGAKLPPVPPQQAWHTWYEVTIDPTLLHAGDNVLKFWSDSTAMNSWALGLEAGHADPNSYVSDDSGHTWRNHHMAYLNVVRAEYVVRVRFAEGEDPAPPPMVFNDPDDPRLESLRTIMPPQALDRSLSKLERLRAISTWLASSWEHTPAAPGLGVINSPWDPETVLAWAPGQCGHNGLRPTANCIFYGVAFANAAQAIGVPARCAIFAGKPGKADGHFTAEYWLEEHQKWAMVDPNFDDFFLRDGVPLSVDELQVLGSDLEDVTERGPGAESQRPNQRVHRWFDSHERRARSLEFRTVWYRADQLTRPEFSPPAHGGGGAYTETGIVWEERDKDTWPMFPHFGSKDYFNAPPVWEG
;
A
#
# COMPACT_ATOMS: atom_id res chain seq x y z
N MET A 1 11.48 20.67 10.20
CA MET A 1 10.84 20.64 8.86
C MET A 1 11.75 19.80 7.97
N SER A 2 11.21 19.01 7.05
CA SER A 2 11.98 18.15 6.12
C SER A 2 11.14 17.91 4.87
N LYS A 3 11.79 17.65 3.72
CA LYS A 3 11.12 17.43 2.43
C LYS A 3 11.61 16.18 1.73
N LEU A 4 10.67 15.41 1.18
CA LEU A 4 10.94 14.25 0.32
C LEU A 4 10.97 14.64 -1.16
N TYR A 5 11.96 14.13 -1.89
CA TYR A 5 12.13 14.29 -3.33
C TYR A 5 12.02 12.92 -4.00
N TYR A 6 11.14 12.82 -4.99
CA TYR A 6 10.79 11.58 -5.71
C TYR A 6 10.14 11.94 -7.06
N THR A 7 10.03 10.96 -7.98
CA THR A 7 9.40 11.17 -9.31
C THR A 7 8.39 10.07 -9.69
N GLU A 8 8.04 9.21 -8.75
CA GLU A 8 7.12 8.07 -8.92
C GLU A 8 5.95 8.15 -7.91
N SER A 9 4.89 7.39 -8.16
CA SER A 9 3.70 7.34 -7.28
C SER A 9 3.70 6.16 -6.32
N GLY A 10 4.72 5.30 -6.38
CA GLY A 10 4.88 4.10 -5.57
C GLY A 10 4.10 2.89 -6.07
N HIS A 11 3.52 2.92 -7.26
CA HIS A 11 2.75 1.83 -7.88
C HIS A 11 3.68 0.71 -8.39
N SER A 12 4.46 0.15 -7.47
CA SER A 12 5.46 -0.87 -7.72
C SER A 12 4.83 -2.25 -7.86
N MET A 13 5.35 -3.04 -8.80
CA MET A 13 5.01 -4.45 -8.95
C MET A 13 6.19 -5.32 -8.53
N PRO A 14 6.11 -6.07 -7.41
CA PRO A 14 7.22 -6.88 -6.92
C PRO A 14 7.75 -7.91 -7.93
N ASN A 15 6.89 -8.37 -8.85
CA ASN A 15 7.22 -9.31 -9.91
C ASN A 15 7.70 -8.63 -11.20
N LEU A 16 7.75 -7.31 -11.28
CA LEU A 16 8.30 -6.54 -12.40
C LEU A 16 9.33 -5.54 -11.87
N ALA A 17 10.42 -6.06 -11.32
CA ALA A 17 11.53 -5.29 -10.79
C ALA A 17 12.72 -5.24 -11.77
N GLU A 18 13.72 -4.41 -11.45
CA GLU A 18 14.98 -4.36 -12.16
C GLU A 18 16.00 -5.29 -11.51
N GLU A 19 16.38 -6.34 -12.23
CA GLU A 19 17.37 -7.29 -11.74
C GLU A 19 18.78 -6.74 -11.96
N LEU A 20 19.51 -6.55 -10.87
CA LEU A 20 20.80 -5.87 -10.86
C LEU A 20 21.96 -6.85 -10.95
N THR A 21 22.90 -6.55 -11.84
CA THR A 21 24.12 -7.32 -12.06
C THR A 21 25.30 -6.37 -12.27
N THR A 22 26.50 -6.90 -12.49
CA THR A 22 27.68 -6.09 -12.78
C THR A 22 27.54 -5.36 -14.12
N PHE A 23 26.84 -5.98 -15.07
CA PHE A 23 26.51 -5.45 -16.39
C PHE A 23 25.24 -4.62 -16.37
N ARG A 24 24.22 -5.12 -15.65
CA ARG A 24 22.90 -4.53 -15.59
C ARG A 24 22.77 -3.58 -14.41
N ARG A 25 22.89 -2.29 -14.67
CA ARG A 25 22.91 -1.25 -13.64
C ARG A 25 21.71 -0.32 -13.76
N ALA A 26 21.18 0.09 -12.62
CA ALA A 26 20.12 1.09 -12.53
C ALA A 26 20.71 2.47 -12.28
N ARG A 27 20.08 3.51 -12.84
CA ARG A 27 20.37 4.93 -12.61
C ARG A 27 19.07 5.69 -12.38
N LYS A 28 19.00 6.44 -11.30
CA LYS A 28 17.96 7.43 -11.01
C LYS A 28 18.56 8.83 -11.12
N VAL A 29 17.82 9.76 -11.68
CA VAL A 29 18.14 11.19 -11.65
C VAL A 29 17.07 11.91 -10.84
N LEU A 30 17.49 12.71 -9.86
CA LEU A 30 16.60 13.57 -9.08
C LEU A 30 17.12 15.01 -9.14
N THR A 31 16.26 15.96 -9.50
CA THR A 31 16.57 17.38 -9.41
C THR A 31 16.34 17.84 -7.97
N LEU A 32 17.42 18.26 -7.30
CA LEU A 32 17.41 18.62 -5.87
C LEU A 32 17.85 20.08 -5.67
N PRO A 33 17.35 20.78 -4.64
CA PRO A 33 17.95 22.04 -4.21
C PRO A 33 19.33 21.81 -3.57
N PRO A 34 20.11 22.86 -3.27
CA PRO A 34 21.29 22.69 -2.43
C PRO A 34 20.87 22.24 -1.01
N THR A 35 21.73 21.45 -0.37
CA THR A 35 21.61 21.07 1.05
C THR A 35 22.97 21.22 1.73
N SER A 36 22.95 21.51 3.03
CA SER A 36 24.16 21.53 3.87
C SER A 36 24.14 20.42 4.93
N SER A 37 23.05 19.66 4.96
CA SER A 37 22.78 18.64 5.97
C SER A 37 22.85 17.25 5.34
N PRO A 38 23.24 16.21 6.10
CA PRO A 38 23.09 14.84 5.64
C PRO A 38 21.66 14.56 5.16
N ALA A 39 21.55 13.88 4.02
CA ALA A 39 20.27 13.46 3.45
C ALA A 39 20.04 11.97 3.68
N SER A 40 18.79 11.53 3.73
CA SER A 40 18.43 10.11 3.75
C SER A 40 18.00 9.65 2.37
N LEU A 41 18.65 8.62 1.85
CA LEU A 41 18.26 7.89 0.65
C LEU A 41 17.38 6.71 1.03
N TYR A 42 16.15 6.70 0.55
CA TYR A 42 15.22 5.59 0.66
C TYR A 42 15.05 4.90 -0.68
N PHE A 43 15.11 3.57 -0.70
CA PHE A 43 14.82 2.80 -1.91
C PHE A 43 14.18 1.46 -1.59
N ILE A 44 13.38 0.95 -2.52
CA ILE A 44 12.78 -0.37 -2.43
C ILE A 44 13.63 -1.37 -3.19
N ALA A 45 14.06 -2.42 -2.50
CA ALA A 45 14.76 -3.54 -3.11
C ALA A 45 14.44 -4.85 -2.40
N ARG A 46 14.78 -5.97 -3.04
CA ARG A 46 14.93 -7.27 -2.37
C ARG A 46 16.25 -7.90 -2.75
N ALA A 47 16.86 -8.61 -1.82
CA ALA A 47 17.91 -9.56 -2.14
C ALA A 47 17.28 -10.90 -2.55
N HIS A 48 17.91 -11.61 -3.48
CA HIS A 48 17.52 -12.99 -3.75
C HIS A 48 17.90 -13.88 -2.57
N GLU A 49 17.08 -14.90 -2.30
CA GLU A 49 17.36 -15.86 -1.24
C GLU A 49 18.70 -16.56 -1.49
N GLY A 50 19.54 -16.61 -0.45
CA GLY A 50 20.89 -17.18 -0.53
C GLY A 50 21.94 -16.28 -1.19
N SER A 51 21.59 -15.10 -1.70
CA SER A 51 22.59 -14.16 -2.19
C SER A 51 23.41 -13.59 -1.04
N GLY A 52 24.74 -13.75 -1.10
CA GLY A 52 25.69 -13.12 -0.17
C GLY A 52 26.33 -11.83 -0.70
N LEU A 53 25.94 -11.39 -1.90
CA LEU A 53 26.55 -10.24 -2.57
C LEU A 53 25.89 -8.92 -2.13
N PRO A 54 26.67 -7.86 -1.89
CA PRO A 54 26.11 -6.57 -1.52
C PRO A 54 25.46 -5.85 -2.69
N LEU A 55 24.55 -4.93 -2.38
CA LEU A 55 24.09 -3.90 -3.30
C LEU A 55 25.05 -2.70 -3.21
N HIS A 56 25.65 -2.34 -4.33
CA HIS A 56 26.48 -1.15 -4.45
C HIS A 56 25.63 0.05 -4.84
N ILE A 57 25.97 1.20 -4.25
CA ILE A 57 25.32 2.48 -4.51
C ILE A 57 26.38 3.53 -4.79
N SER A 58 26.13 4.40 -5.77
CA SER A 58 26.93 5.63 -5.94
C SER A 58 26.04 6.85 -6.12
N VAL A 59 26.45 7.98 -5.55
CA VAL A 59 25.82 9.30 -5.71
C VAL A 59 26.83 10.21 -6.40
N ASN A 60 26.47 10.77 -7.55
CA ASN A 60 27.32 11.66 -8.35
C ASN A 60 28.74 11.10 -8.60
N GLY A 61 28.83 9.78 -8.78
CA GLY A 61 30.08 9.05 -9.04
C GLY A 61 30.84 8.60 -7.79
N ALA A 62 30.54 9.13 -6.61
CA ALA A 62 31.11 8.68 -5.34
C ALA A 62 30.38 7.44 -4.82
N LYS A 63 31.11 6.39 -4.45
CA LYS A 63 30.53 5.16 -3.89
C LYS A 63 30.16 5.36 -2.42
N LEU A 64 28.97 4.91 -2.05
CA LEU A 64 28.54 4.79 -0.66
C LEU A 64 28.97 3.43 -0.09
N PRO A 65 28.91 3.24 1.25
CA PRO A 65 29.06 1.92 1.84
C PRO A 65 28.06 0.91 1.22
N PRO A 66 28.52 -0.31 0.88
CA PRO A 66 27.66 -1.32 0.29
C PRO A 66 26.57 -1.77 1.26
N VAL A 67 25.37 -2.04 0.74
CA VAL A 67 24.22 -2.50 1.53
C VAL A 67 24.20 -4.03 1.52
N PRO A 68 24.25 -4.70 2.69
CA PRO A 68 24.18 -6.15 2.74
C PRO A 68 22.75 -6.67 2.49
N PRO A 69 22.61 -7.90 1.99
CA PRO A 69 21.30 -8.54 1.87
C PRO A 69 20.64 -8.69 3.25
N GLN A 70 19.35 -8.36 3.36
CA GLN A 70 18.62 -8.39 4.64
C GLN A 70 17.34 -9.22 4.57
N GLN A 71 16.53 -9.04 3.51
CA GLN A 71 15.22 -9.68 3.37
C GLN A 71 15.03 -10.20 1.94
N ALA A 72 14.29 -11.30 1.82
CA ALA A 72 13.98 -11.96 0.53
C ALA A 72 12.72 -11.40 -0.16
N TRP A 73 12.10 -10.36 0.42
CA TRP A 73 10.97 -9.63 -0.14
C TRP A 73 11.30 -8.14 -0.30
N HIS A 74 10.51 -7.43 -1.09
CA HIS A 74 10.72 -6.00 -1.34
C HIS A 74 10.49 -5.20 -0.06
N THR A 75 11.51 -4.48 0.39
CA THR A 75 11.49 -3.70 1.63
C THR A 75 12.19 -2.36 1.43
N TRP A 76 11.93 -1.42 2.34
CA TRP A 76 12.61 -0.13 2.35
C TRP A 76 14.00 -0.28 2.95
N TYR A 77 14.98 0.25 2.24
CA TYR A 77 16.33 0.46 2.72
C TYR A 77 16.57 1.96 2.93
N GLU A 78 17.34 2.29 3.95
CA GLU A 78 17.79 3.64 4.24
C GLU A 78 19.31 3.71 4.24
N VAL A 79 19.86 4.72 3.57
CA VAL A 79 21.29 5.04 3.57
C VAL A 79 21.48 6.54 3.74
N THR A 80 22.39 6.95 4.62
CA THR A 80 22.77 8.36 4.78
C THR A 80 23.70 8.80 3.65
N ILE A 81 23.41 9.95 3.04
CA ILE A 81 24.25 10.63 2.04
C ILE A 81 24.92 11.84 2.70
N ASP A 82 26.23 11.92 2.58
CA ASP A 82 26.99 13.12 2.96
C ASP A 82 26.60 14.31 2.05
N PRO A 83 26.30 15.50 2.60
CA PRO A 83 25.84 16.64 1.80
C PRO A 83 26.84 17.07 0.72
N THR A 84 28.14 16.81 0.90
CA THR A 84 29.17 17.14 -0.10
C THR A 84 29.07 16.32 -1.38
N LEU A 85 28.34 15.19 -1.34
CA LEU A 85 28.07 14.36 -2.51
C LEU A 85 26.87 14.85 -3.31
N LEU A 86 26.10 15.80 -2.79
CA LEU A 86 24.91 16.35 -3.43
C LEU A 86 25.17 17.78 -3.91
N HIS A 87 24.47 18.18 -4.96
CA HIS A 87 24.53 19.54 -5.47
C HIS A 87 23.16 20.02 -5.93
N ALA A 88 23.00 21.33 -6.09
CA ALA A 88 21.80 21.88 -6.72
C ALA A 88 21.68 21.38 -8.18
N GLY A 89 20.47 21.06 -8.61
CA GLY A 89 20.19 20.50 -9.93
C GLY A 89 20.15 18.97 -9.93
N ASP A 90 20.54 18.37 -11.05
CA ASP A 90 20.36 16.93 -11.28
C ASP A 90 21.43 16.10 -10.55
N ASN A 91 20.98 15.24 -9.63
CA ASN A 91 21.82 14.31 -8.91
C ASN A 91 21.60 12.90 -9.43
N VAL A 92 22.69 12.18 -9.68
CA VAL A 92 22.70 10.86 -10.29
C VAL A 92 22.97 9.79 -9.23
N LEU A 93 22.00 8.93 -8.99
CA LEU A 93 22.12 7.76 -8.11
C LEU A 93 22.22 6.50 -8.97
N LYS A 94 23.19 5.62 -8.69
CA LYS A 94 23.36 4.35 -9.43
C LYS A 94 23.37 3.17 -8.49
N PHE A 95 22.82 2.05 -8.94
CA PHE A 95 22.68 0.80 -8.20
C PHE A 95 23.16 -0.39 -9.05
N TRP A 96 23.94 -1.29 -8.46
CA TRP A 96 24.38 -2.53 -9.11
C TRP A 96 24.82 -3.60 -8.09
N SER A 97 24.99 -4.83 -8.55
CA SER A 97 25.56 -5.94 -7.77
C SER A 97 26.77 -6.50 -8.50
N ASP A 98 27.66 -7.22 -7.80
CA ASP A 98 28.80 -7.90 -8.41
C ASP A 98 28.41 -9.22 -9.12
N SER A 99 27.15 -9.64 -9.02
CA SER A 99 26.69 -10.84 -9.73
C SER A 99 26.77 -10.65 -11.24
N THR A 100 27.06 -11.73 -11.98
CA THR A 100 26.95 -11.77 -13.44
C THR A 100 25.57 -12.23 -13.91
N ALA A 101 24.70 -12.68 -12.99
CA ALA A 101 23.36 -13.18 -13.27
C ALA A 101 22.29 -12.44 -12.44
N MET A 102 21.03 -12.52 -12.88
CA MET A 102 19.85 -11.94 -12.23
C MET A 102 19.42 -12.76 -10.99
N ASN A 103 20.32 -12.89 -10.01
CA ASN A 103 20.15 -13.75 -8.84
C ASN A 103 20.71 -13.11 -7.56
N SER A 104 20.82 -11.77 -7.54
CA SER A 104 21.41 -11.06 -6.41
C SER A 104 20.48 -10.01 -5.83
N TRP A 105 20.09 -9.02 -6.62
CA TRP A 105 19.21 -7.94 -6.16
C TRP A 105 18.18 -7.59 -7.21
N ALA A 106 16.96 -7.31 -6.77
CA ALA A 106 15.93 -6.69 -7.58
C ALA A 106 15.56 -5.33 -6.98
N LEU A 107 15.61 -4.27 -7.79
CA LEU A 107 15.24 -2.91 -7.42
C LEU A 107 13.80 -2.63 -7.85
N GLY A 108 12.97 -2.11 -6.93
CA GLY A 108 11.58 -1.78 -7.20
C GLY A 108 11.42 -0.66 -8.20
N LEU A 109 10.39 -0.75 -9.04
CA LEU A 109 10.08 0.24 -10.06
C LEU A 109 8.56 0.37 -10.27
N GLU A 110 8.14 1.57 -10.65
CA GLU A 110 6.80 1.91 -11.14
C GLU A 110 6.83 1.96 -12.66
N ALA A 111 5.99 1.16 -13.32
CA ALA A 111 5.87 1.16 -14.78
C ALA A 111 4.84 2.20 -15.27
N GLY A 112 4.93 2.60 -16.54
CA GLY A 112 3.91 3.44 -17.19
C GLY A 112 4.27 4.92 -17.32
N HIS A 113 5.51 5.31 -16.98
CA HIS A 113 5.96 6.68 -17.17
C HIS A 113 6.24 7.00 -18.64
N ALA A 114 5.65 8.08 -19.15
CA ALA A 114 5.89 8.53 -20.52
C ALA A 114 7.34 9.01 -20.72
N ASP A 115 7.86 9.77 -19.75
CA ASP A 115 9.19 10.37 -19.74
C ASP A 115 9.88 10.18 -18.37
N PRO A 116 10.41 8.97 -18.08
CA PRO A 116 11.02 8.70 -16.79
C PRO A 116 12.45 9.24 -16.70
N ASN A 117 12.81 9.70 -15.49
CA ASN A 117 14.16 10.06 -15.05
C ASN A 117 14.91 8.88 -14.43
N SER A 118 14.57 7.67 -14.86
CA SER A 118 15.25 6.42 -14.51
C SER A 118 15.77 5.73 -15.77
N TYR A 119 16.90 5.06 -15.63
CA TYR A 119 17.64 4.49 -16.75
C TYR A 119 18.29 3.18 -16.35
N VAL A 120 18.34 2.25 -17.30
CA VAL A 120 19.08 1.00 -17.20
C VAL A 120 20.28 1.03 -18.13
N SER A 121 21.35 0.37 -17.73
CA SER A 121 22.52 0.04 -18.54
C SER A 121 22.64 -1.47 -18.61
N ASP A 122 23.09 -2.01 -19.73
CA ASP A 122 23.41 -3.44 -19.92
C ASP A 122 24.91 -3.69 -20.16
N ASP A 123 25.72 -2.63 -20.07
CA ASP A 123 27.15 -2.63 -20.38
C ASP A 123 27.98 -2.03 -19.24
N SER A 124 27.62 -2.33 -17.99
CA SER A 124 28.33 -1.88 -16.80
C SER A 124 28.35 -0.36 -16.60
N GLY A 125 27.37 0.35 -17.18
CA GLY A 125 27.18 1.79 -17.03
C GLY A 125 27.82 2.65 -18.12
N HIS A 126 28.28 2.06 -19.24
CA HIS A 126 28.84 2.81 -20.37
C HIS A 126 27.74 3.51 -21.19
N THR A 127 26.63 2.83 -21.46
CA THR A 127 25.45 3.38 -22.12
C THR A 127 24.20 3.25 -21.24
N TRP A 128 23.22 4.12 -21.47
CA TRP A 128 22.01 4.24 -20.65
C TRP A 128 20.78 4.44 -21.52
N ARG A 129 19.69 3.76 -21.17
CA ARG A 129 18.39 3.87 -21.83
C ARG A 129 17.27 3.93 -20.79
N ASN A 130 16.20 4.67 -21.09
CA ASN A 130 15.02 4.84 -20.23
C ASN A 130 13.75 4.18 -20.82
N HIS A 131 13.96 3.21 -21.69
CA HIS A 131 12.91 2.40 -22.32
C HIS A 131 13.31 0.93 -22.27
N HIS A 132 12.34 0.02 -22.41
CA HIS A 132 12.56 -1.42 -22.33
C HIS A 132 13.23 -1.84 -20.99
N MET A 133 12.84 -1.22 -19.88
CA MET A 133 13.37 -1.45 -18.53
C MET A 133 12.71 -2.67 -17.87
N ALA A 134 13.13 -2.98 -16.63
CA ALA A 134 12.78 -4.19 -15.87
C ALA A 134 13.34 -5.47 -16.49
N TYR A 135 13.34 -6.58 -15.74
CA TYR A 135 13.98 -7.84 -16.18
C TYR A 135 13.47 -8.39 -17.52
N LEU A 136 12.21 -8.12 -17.89
CA LEU A 136 11.61 -8.52 -19.16
C LEU A 136 11.85 -7.55 -20.31
N ASN A 137 12.41 -6.37 -20.03
CA ASN A 137 12.65 -5.31 -21.00
C ASN A 137 11.38 -4.81 -21.72
N VAL A 138 10.26 -4.67 -21.00
CA VAL A 138 8.94 -4.36 -21.61
C VAL A 138 8.35 -3.01 -21.22
N VAL A 139 8.96 -2.28 -20.28
CA VAL A 139 8.35 -1.06 -19.74
C VAL A 139 9.23 0.18 -19.87
N ARG A 140 8.59 1.35 -19.81
CA ARG A 140 9.21 2.59 -19.34
C ARG A 140 8.81 2.77 -17.89
N ALA A 141 9.76 3.10 -17.03
CA ALA A 141 9.55 3.03 -15.59
C ALA A 141 10.40 4.02 -14.80
N GLU A 142 9.96 4.33 -13.59
CA GLU A 142 10.74 5.03 -12.57
C GLU A 142 11.15 4.07 -11.46
N TYR A 143 12.41 4.12 -11.03
CA TYR A 143 12.81 3.39 -9.82
C TYR A 143 12.20 4.05 -8.59
N VAL A 144 11.73 3.21 -7.65
CA VAL A 144 11.20 3.64 -6.34
C VAL A 144 12.36 4.00 -5.43
N VAL A 145 12.87 5.21 -5.65
CA VAL A 145 14.04 5.79 -5.02
C VAL A 145 13.70 7.23 -4.65
N ARG A 146 13.88 7.57 -3.37
CA ARG A 146 13.49 8.86 -2.78
C ARG A 146 14.64 9.42 -1.96
N VAL A 147 14.77 10.73 -1.91
CA VAL A 147 15.77 11.40 -1.06
C VAL A 147 15.04 12.37 -0.14
N ARG A 148 15.30 12.31 1.16
CA ARG A 148 14.78 13.27 2.14
C ARG A 148 15.87 14.23 2.58
N PHE A 149 15.59 15.52 2.49
CA PHE A 149 16.45 16.57 3.06
C PHE A 149 15.89 17.04 4.40
N ALA A 150 16.81 17.45 5.29
CA ALA A 150 16.46 18.17 6.51
C ALA A 150 15.90 19.57 6.21
N GLU A 151 16.16 20.11 5.02
CA GLU A 151 15.62 21.39 4.58
C GLU A 151 14.32 21.23 3.76
N GLY A 152 13.42 22.20 3.91
CA GLY A 152 12.15 22.27 3.19
C GLY A 152 10.97 21.66 3.95
N GLU A 153 9.82 21.66 3.28
CA GLU A 153 8.56 21.15 3.80
C GLU A 153 7.93 20.20 2.77
N ASP A 154 7.40 19.08 3.28
CA ASP A 154 6.52 18.20 2.52
C ASP A 154 5.22 18.94 2.16
N PRO A 155 4.57 18.58 1.05
CA PRO A 155 3.26 19.14 0.72
C PRO A 155 2.22 18.76 1.78
N ALA A 156 1.23 19.63 1.97
CA ALA A 156 0.03 19.30 2.74
C ALA A 156 -0.63 18.01 2.19
N PRO A 157 -1.25 17.19 3.05
CA PRO A 157 -1.92 15.98 2.60
C PRO A 157 -3.07 16.35 1.64
N PRO A 158 -3.24 15.60 0.53
CA PRO A 158 -4.34 15.84 -0.40
C PRO A 158 -5.70 15.58 0.26
N PRO A 159 -6.76 16.28 -0.15
CA PRO A 159 -8.11 16.00 0.35
C PRO A 159 -8.55 14.60 -0.03
N MET A 160 -9.47 14.02 0.75
CA MET A 160 -10.10 12.75 0.42
C MET A 160 -10.89 12.85 -0.90
N VAL A 161 -10.80 11.82 -1.73
CA VAL A 161 -11.54 11.69 -3.00
C VAL A 161 -12.40 10.43 -2.93
N PHE A 162 -13.67 10.53 -3.29
CA PHE A 162 -14.64 9.42 -3.27
C PHE A 162 -15.15 9.15 -4.68
N ASN A 163 -15.74 7.97 -4.89
CA ASN A 163 -16.38 7.64 -6.16
C ASN A 163 -17.50 8.64 -6.47
N ASP A 164 -17.69 8.89 -7.76
CA ASP A 164 -18.89 9.53 -8.28
C ASP A 164 -20.09 8.59 -8.01
N PRO A 165 -21.09 9.01 -7.21
CA PRO A 165 -22.24 8.18 -6.81
C PRO A 165 -23.10 7.71 -7.99
N ASP A 166 -23.08 8.46 -9.10
CA ASP A 166 -23.85 8.22 -10.32
C ASP A 166 -23.07 7.41 -11.37
N ASP A 167 -21.84 7.00 -11.07
CA ASP A 167 -21.05 6.21 -12.01
C ASP A 167 -21.69 4.83 -12.27
N PRO A 168 -21.79 4.40 -13.54
CA PRO A 168 -22.40 3.12 -13.91
C PRO A 168 -21.70 1.91 -13.26
N ARG A 169 -20.45 2.04 -12.81
CA ARG A 169 -19.72 0.99 -12.09
C ARG A 169 -20.25 0.79 -10.67
N LEU A 170 -20.66 1.85 -9.98
CA LEU A 170 -21.37 1.70 -8.71
C LEU A 170 -22.77 1.15 -8.91
N GLU A 171 -23.47 1.54 -9.99
CA GLU A 171 -24.75 0.92 -10.34
C GLU A 171 -24.60 -0.58 -10.56
N SER A 172 -23.61 -1.01 -11.35
CA SER A 172 -23.28 -2.42 -11.57
C SER A 172 -23.02 -3.15 -10.24
N LEU A 173 -22.19 -2.59 -9.36
CA LEU A 173 -21.91 -3.16 -8.05
C LEU A 173 -23.18 -3.34 -7.21
N ARG A 174 -24.12 -2.37 -7.20
CA ARG A 174 -25.40 -2.50 -6.49
C ARG A 174 -26.20 -3.71 -6.94
N THR A 175 -26.11 -4.12 -8.21
CA THR A 175 -26.90 -5.24 -8.74
C THR A 175 -26.50 -6.60 -8.18
N ILE A 176 -25.27 -6.74 -7.67
CA ILE A 176 -24.73 -7.99 -7.12
C ILE A 176 -24.68 -8.00 -5.59
N MET A 177 -24.96 -6.87 -4.94
CA MET A 177 -24.97 -6.76 -3.48
C MET A 177 -26.13 -7.56 -2.86
N PRO A 178 -25.98 -8.02 -1.60
CA PRO A 178 -27.05 -8.74 -0.91
C PRO A 178 -28.27 -7.82 -0.70
N PRO A 179 -29.51 -8.35 -0.77
CA PRO A 179 -30.73 -7.55 -0.61
C PRO A 179 -30.76 -6.70 0.66
N GLN A 180 -30.24 -7.22 1.77
CA GLN A 180 -30.17 -6.52 3.06
C GLN A 180 -29.29 -5.26 2.99
N ALA A 181 -28.25 -5.24 2.16
CA ALA A 181 -27.45 -4.02 1.99
C ALA A 181 -28.22 -2.93 1.21
N LEU A 182 -29.20 -3.31 0.40
CA LEU A 182 -30.00 -2.41 -0.43
C LEU A 182 -31.32 -2.01 0.24
N ASP A 183 -31.74 -2.71 1.29
CA ASP A 183 -32.98 -2.46 2.01
C ASP A 183 -32.92 -1.13 2.78
N ARG A 184 -33.64 -0.12 2.26
CA ARG A 184 -33.70 1.22 2.86
C ARG A 184 -34.53 1.28 4.15
N SER A 185 -35.23 0.21 4.52
CA SER A 185 -35.92 0.12 5.81
C SER A 185 -34.97 -0.20 6.98
N LEU A 186 -33.80 -0.77 6.67
CA LEU A 186 -32.73 -1.02 7.64
C LEU A 186 -31.89 0.24 7.88
N SER A 187 -31.31 0.34 9.07
CA SER A 187 -30.32 1.38 9.38
C SER A 187 -29.09 1.25 8.48
N LYS A 188 -28.35 2.35 8.29
CA LYS A 188 -27.10 2.32 7.53
C LYS A 188 -26.10 1.32 8.15
N LEU A 189 -26.04 1.23 9.47
CA LEU A 189 -25.17 0.28 10.17
C LEU A 189 -25.55 -1.19 9.87
N GLU A 190 -26.83 -1.54 9.90
CA GLU A 190 -27.29 -2.90 9.55
C GLU A 190 -26.97 -3.24 8.08
N ARG A 191 -27.12 -2.27 7.18
CA ARG A 191 -26.77 -2.44 5.76
C ARG A 191 -25.27 -2.65 5.56
N LEU A 192 -24.43 -1.90 6.27
CA LEU A 192 -22.97 -2.10 6.27
C LEU A 192 -22.57 -3.47 6.83
N ARG A 193 -23.24 -3.95 7.90
CA ARG A 193 -23.05 -5.31 8.41
C ARG A 193 -23.37 -6.36 7.35
N ALA A 194 -24.47 -6.20 6.64
CA ALA A 194 -24.81 -7.11 5.54
C ALA A 194 -23.73 -7.15 4.45
N ILE A 195 -23.13 -6.00 4.11
CA ILE A 195 -21.99 -5.92 3.17
C ILE A 195 -20.80 -6.70 3.72
N SER A 196 -20.40 -6.43 4.96
CA SER A 196 -19.26 -7.07 5.60
C SER A 196 -19.42 -8.58 5.67
N THR A 197 -20.57 -9.07 6.15
CA THR A 197 -20.90 -10.50 6.20
C THR A 197 -20.84 -11.13 4.81
N TRP A 198 -21.43 -10.49 3.80
CA TRP A 198 -21.40 -10.98 2.43
C TRP A 198 -19.97 -11.12 1.91
N LEU A 199 -19.12 -10.11 2.09
CA LEU A 199 -17.73 -10.15 1.63
C LEU A 199 -16.93 -11.23 2.38
N ALA A 200 -16.99 -11.25 3.71
CA ALA A 200 -16.31 -12.24 4.54
C ALA A 200 -16.70 -13.69 4.21
N SER A 201 -17.91 -13.92 3.71
CA SER A 201 -18.39 -15.22 3.25
C SER A 201 -18.15 -15.50 1.77
N SER A 202 -17.75 -14.51 0.96
CA SER A 202 -17.70 -14.66 -0.49
C SER A 202 -16.45 -15.40 -0.97
N TRP A 203 -15.29 -15.24 -0.33
CA TRP A 203 -14.07 -15.95 -0.70
C TRP A 203 -13.16 -16.25 0.49
N GLU A 204 -12.21 -17.18 0.31
CA GLU A 204 -11.17 -17.48 1.30
C GLU A 204 -10.00 -16.49 1.18
N HIS A 205 -9.53 -15.96 2.32
CA HIS A 205 -8.32 -15.15 2.38
C HIS A 205 -7.12 -15.85 1.74
N THR A 206 -6.63 -15.31 0.62
CA THR A 206 -5.48 -15.87 -0.10
C THR A 206 -4.30 -14.90 -0.02
N PRO A 207 -3.23 -15.22 0.74
CA PRO A 207 -2.08 -14.35 0.86
C PRO A 207 -1.18 -14.40 -0.37
N ALA A 208 -0.33 -13.38 -0.53
CA ALA A 208 0.80 -13.49 -1.42
C ALA A 208 1.76 -14.58 -0.92
N ALA A 209 2.11 -15.53 -1.78
CA ALA A 209 3.03 -16.62 -1.50
C ALA A 209 4.09 -16.67 -2.61
N PRO A 210 5.36 -16.34 -2.31
CA PRO A 210 6.44 -16.25 -3.32
C PRO A 210 6.67 -17.52 -4.15
N GLY A 211 6.21 -18.69 -3.70
CA GLY A 211 6.37 -19.97 -4.40
C GLY A 211 5.14 -20.48 -5.16
N LEU A 212 3.99 -19.79 -5.13
CA LEU A 212 2.73 -20.31 -5.69
C LEU A 212 2.34 -19.69 -7.04
N GLY A 213 3.16 -18.82 -7.63
CA GLY A 213 2.82 -18.16 -8.89
C GLY A 213 1.54 -17.31 -8.79
N VAL A 214 1.32 -16.65 -7.65
CA VAL A 214 0.10 -15.86 -7.42
C VAL A 214 0.16 -14.53 -8.15
N ILE A 215 -0.98 -14.10 -8.69
CA ILE A 215 -1.15 -12.75 -9.27
C ILE A 215 -1.94 -11.88 -8.30
N ASN A 216 -1.66 -10.59 -8.18
CA ASN A 216 -2.53 -9.72 -7.39
C ASN A 216 -3.88 -9.54 -8.09
N SER A 217 -4.95 -9.59 -7.31
CA SER A 217 -6.25 -9.12 -7.81
C SER A 217 -6.17 -7.60 -8.07
N PRO A 218 -6.94 -7.07 -9.03
CA PRO A 218 -7.13 -5.63 -9.14
C PRO A 218 -7.98 -5.11 -7.99
N TRP A 219 -7.91 -3.80 -7.71
CA TRP A 219 -8.78 -3.10 -6.75
C TRP A 219 -10.17 -2.84 -7.35
N ASP A 220 -10.77 -3.90 -7.87
CA ASP A 220 -12.07 -3.93 -8.53
C ASP A 220 -12.94 -4.98 -7.80
N PRO A 221 -13.96 -4.55 -7.04
CA PRO A 221 -14.78 -5.45 -6.22
C PRO A 221 -15.44 -6.57 -7.03
N GLU A 222 -16.01 -6.27 -8.21
CA GLU A 222 -16.67 -7.28 -9.05
C GLU A 222 -15.66 -8.30 -9.56
N THR A 223 -14.46 -7.85 -9.94
CA THR A 223 -13.38 -8.74 -10.38
C THR A 223 -12.88 -9.61 -9.24
N VAL A 224 -12.71 -9.06 -8.03
CA VAL A 224 -12.34 -9.84 -6.83
C VAL A 224 -13.40 -10.91 -6.55
N LEU A 225 -14.68 -10.54 -6.58
CA LEU A 225 -15.81 -11.44 -6.36
C LEU A 225 -15.94 -12.52 -7.45
N ALA A 226 -15.43 -12.28 -8.65
CA ALA A 226 -15.35 -13.28 -9.70
C ALA A 226 -14.11 -14.19 -9.56
N TRP A 227 -12.93 -13.61 -9.34
CA TRP A 227 -11.64 -14.32 -9.37
C TRP A 227 -11.37 -15.10 -8.09
N ALA A 228 -11.62 -14.49 -6.92
CA ALA A 228 -11.23 -15.06 -5.64
C ALA A 228 -12.00 -16.34 -5.30
N PRO A 229 -13.35 -16.42 -5.44
CA PRO A 229 -14.04 -17.68 -5.19
C PRO A 229 -13.67 -18.77 -6.21
N GLY A 230 -13.45 -18.38 -7.47
CA GLY A 230 -13.02 -19.28 -8.54
C GLY A 230 -11.55 -19.72 -8.46
N GLN A 231 -10.76 -19.09 -7.58
CA GLN A 231 -9.31 -19.31 -7.44
C GLN A 231 -8.56 -19.23 -8.78
N CYS A 232 -9.04 -18.38 -9.69
CA CYS A 232 -8.62 -18.30 -11.08
C CYS A 232 -8.57 -16.84 -11.52
N GLY A 233 -7.35 -16.31 -11.62
CA GLY A 233 -7.09 -14.96 -12.09
C GLY A 233 -6.77 -14.89 -13.59
N HIS A 234 -6.28 -13.74 -14.04
CA HIS A 234 -5.99 -13.42 -15.45
C HIS A 234 -5.28 -14.52 -16.27
N ASN A 235 -4.29 -15.20 -15.70
CA ASN A 235 -3.50 -16.24 -16.38
C ASN A 235 -3.84 -17.66 -15.89
N GLY A 236 -5.01 -17.85 -15.30
CA GLY A 236 -5.44 -19.13 -14.72
C GLY A 236 -4.78 -19.48 -13.40
N LEU A 237 -3.90 -18.62 -12.87
CA LEU A 237 -3.25 -18.82 -11.58
C LEU A 237 -4.12 -18.30 -10.44
N ARG A 238 -3.86 -18.82 -9.25
CA ARG A 238 -4.55 -18.40 -8.02
C ARG A 238 -4.32 -16.90 -7.77
N PRO A 239 -5.37 -16.09 -7.62
CA PRO A 239 -5.22 -14.69 -7.30
C PRO A 239 -4.91 -14.49 -5.80
N THR A 240 -4.07 -13.51 -5.48
CA THR A 240 -3.98 -12.94 -4.13
C THR A 240 -5.29 -12.20 -3.86
N ALA A 241 -5.96 -12.58 -2.78
CA ALA A 241 -7.22 -12.01 -2.32
C ALA A 241 -7.21 -11.97 -0.78
N ASN A 242 -6.32 -11.15 -0.23
CA ASN A 242 -6.11 -10.95 1.21
C ASN A 242 -6.92 -9.74 1.75
N CYS A 243 -6.62 -9.31 2.97
CA CYS A 243 -7.33 -8.25 3.69
C CYS A 243 -7.53 -6.95 2.89
N ILE A 244 -6.59 -6.61 2.00
CA ILE A 244 -6.67 -5.43 1.13
C ILE A 244 -7.95 -5.46 0.30
N PHE A 245 -8.25 -6.60 -0.31
CA PHE A 245 -9.36 -6.73 -1.25
C PHE A 245 -10.71 -6.72 -0.55
N TYR A 246 -10.79 -7.19 0.70
CA TYR A 246 -11.99 -7.02 1.52
C TYR A 246 -12.21 -5.55 1.88
N GLY A 247 -11.16 -4.83 2.30
CA GLY A 247 -11.24 -3.39 2.61
C GLY A 247 -11.67 -2.56 1.41
N VAL A 248 -11.07 -2.80 0.24
CA VAL A 248 -11.44 -2.14 -1.03
C VAL A 248 -12.87 -2.47 -1.44
N ALA A 249 -13.26 -3.75 -1.43
CA ALA A 249 -14.62 -4.15 -1.79
C ALA A 249 -15.66 -3.54 -0.86
N PHE A 250 -15.38 -3.51 0.45
CA PHE A 250 -16.26 -2.89 1.44
C PHE A 250 -16.40 -1.38 1.20
N ALA A 251 -15.28 -0.65 1.03
CA ALA A 251 -15.33 0.80 0.85
C ALA A 251 -16.15 1.19 -0.39
N ASN A 252 -15.98 0.48 -1.50
CA ASN A 252 -16.76 0.72 -2.72
C ASN A 252 -18.24 0.30 -2.57
N ALA A 253 -18.54 -0.82 -1.92
CA ALA A 253 -19.91 -1.25 -1.68
C ALA A 253 -20.66 -0.32 -0.71
N ALA A 254 -19.98 0.20 0.30
CA ALA A 254 -20.52 1.21 1.22
C ALA A 254 -20.84 2.51 0.47
N GLN A 255 -19.93 2.99 -0.38
CA GLN A 255 -20.19 4.15 -1.24
C GLN A 255 -21.34 3.90 -2.22
N ALA A 256 -21.47 2.68 -2.75
CA ALA A 256 -22.59 2.30 -3.62
C ALA A 256 -23.95 2.49 -2.91
N ILE A 257 -24.02 2.34 -1.59
CA ILE A 257 -25.26 2.54 -0.82
C ILE A 257 -25.42 3.95 -0.21
N GLY A 258 -24.58 4.92 -0.60
CA GLY A 258 -24.64 6.29 -0.11
C GLY A 258 -24.01 6.46 1.28
N VAL A 259 -23.00 5.64 1.61
CA VAL A 259 -22.19 5.78 2.83
C VAL A 259 -20.75 6.12 2.45
N PRO A 260 -20.23 7.29 2.86
CA PRO A 260 -18.81 7.59 2.69
C PRO A 260 -17.96 6.54 3.41
N ALA A 261 -17.04 5.93 2.67
CA ALA A 261 -16.11 4.94 3.20
C ALA A 261 -14.76 5.06 2.51
N ARG A 262 -13.68 4.76 3.23
CA ARG A 262 -12.30 4.88 2.75
C ARG A 262 -11.46 3.68 3.15
N CYS A 263 -10.44 3.41 2.35
CA CYS A 263 -9.44 2.39 2.66
C CYS A 263 -8.54 2.87 3.80
N ALA A 264 -8.39 2.03 4.82
CA ALA A 264 -7.55 2.30 5.98
C ALA A 264 -6.46 1.23 6.10
N ILE A 265 -5.22 1.67 6.33
CA ILE A 265 -4.07 0.78 6.48
C ILE A 265 -3.55 0.93 7.90
N PHE A 266 -3.45 -0.21 8.57
CA PHE A 266 -2.99 -0.33 9.95
C PHE A 266 -1.67 -1.08 9.90
N ALA A 267 -0.59 -0.38 10.19
CA ALA A 267 0.76 -0.91 10.10
C ALA A 267 1.39 -1.01 11.49
N GLY A 268 2.24 -2.02 11.68
CA GLY A 268 3.31 -1.94 12.67
C GLY A 268 4.52 -1.23 12.06
N LYS A 269 5.74 -1.64 12.36
CA LYS A 269 6.93 -0.89 11.93
C LYS A 269 7.25 -1.04 10.43
N PRO A 270 7.92 -0.06 9.79
CA PRO A 270 8.39 -0.19 8.41
C PRO A 270 9.17 -1.48 8.16
N GLY A 271 8.87 -2.16 7.05
CA GLY A 271 9.54 -3.40 6.66
C GLY A 271 9.20 -4.63 7.52
N LYS A 272 8.13 -4.55 8.32
CA LYS A 272 7.58 -5.69 9.08
C LYS A 272 6.28 -6.21 8.46
N ALA A 273 5.99 -7.48 8.74
CA ALA A 273 4.82 -8.21 8.21
C ALA A 273 3.62 -8.18 9.19
N ASP A 274 3.46 -7.07 9.91
CA ASP A 274 2.42 -6.80 10.89
C ASP A 274 1.37 -5.78 10.40
N GLY A 275 1.41 -5.44 9.10
CA GLY A 275 0.37 -4.65 8.46
C GLY A 275 -0.96 -5.41 8.26
N HIS A 276 -2.05 -4.67 8.32
CA HIS A 276 -3.41 -5.09 8.06
C HIS A 276 -4.18 -3.98 7.33
N PHE A 277 -5.02 -4.37 6.38
CA PHE A 277 -5.77 -3.44 5.55
C PHE A 277 -7.26 -3.66 5.78
N THR A 278 -7.98 -2.56 5.99
CA THR A 278 -9.40 -2.56 6.39
C THR A 278 -10.11 -1.36 5.75
N ALA A 279 -11.24 -0.94 6.33
CA ALA A 279 -11.92 0.27 5.94
C ALA A 279 -12.37 1.11 7.14
N GLU A 280 -12.58 2.39 6.89
CA GLU A 280 -13.35 3.27 7.76
C GLU A 280 -14.62 3.74 7.03
N TYR A 281 -15.70 4.00 7.77
CA TYR A 281 -16.95 4.53 7.25
C TYR A 281 -17.47 5.69 8.11
N TRP A 282 -18.26 6.58 7.50
CA TRP A 282 -18.85 7.74 8.17
C TRP A 282 -20.37 7.60 8.27
N LEU A 283 -20.89 7.68 9.49
CA LEU A 283 -22.33 7.83 9.75
C LEU A 283 -22.59 9.20 10.37
N GLU A 284 -23.48 9.95 9.74
CA GLU A 284 -23.82 11.33 10.15
C GLU A 284 -24.31 11.41 11.60
N GLU A 285 -25.04 10.40 12.07
CA GLU A 285 -25.54 10.34 13.44
C GLU A 285 -24.45 10.22 14.52
N HIS A 286 -23.23 9.84 14.13
CA HIS A 286 -22.09 9.68 15.04
C HIS A 286 -20.98 10.70 14.84
N GLN A 287 -20.99 11.45 13.71
CA GLN A 287 -20.00 12.50 13.40
C GLN A 287 -18.54 12.04 13.54
N LYS A 288 -18.25 10.79 13.17
CA LYS A 288 -16.89 10.24 13.20
C LYS A 288 -16.70 9.13 12.18
N TRP A 289 -15.44 8.95 11.77
CA TRP A 289 -14.99 7.78 11.03
C TRP A 289 -14.87 6.59 11.97
N ALA A 290 -15.65 5.55 11.71
CA ALA A 290 -15.62 4.30 12.46
C ALA A 290 -14.89 3.22 11.67
N MET A 291 -14.13 2.36 12.37
CA MET A 291 -13.40 1.26 11.76
C MET A 291 -14.31 0.04 11.56
N VAL A 292 -14.04 -0.71 10.49
CA VAL A 292 -14.63 -2.03 10.23
C VAL A 292 -13.59 -2.94 9.60
N ASP A 293 -13.61 -4.22 9.96
CA ASP A 293 -12.77 -5.24 9.37
C ASP A 293 -13.59 -6.23 8.55
N PRO A 294 -13.80 -5.96 7.25
CA PRO A 294 -14.63 -6.79 6.39
C PRO A 294 -14.01 -8.14 6.06
N ASN A 295 -12.72 -8.34 6.33
CA ASN A 295 -12.08 -9.64 6.17
C ASN A 295 -12.48 -10.59 7.30
N PHE A 296 -12.75 -10.07 8.50
CA PHE A 296 -13.15 -10.88 9.65
C PHE A 296 -14.61 -10.73 10.04
N ASP A 297 -15.36 -9.90 9.32
CA ASP A 297 -16.73 -9.52 9.69
C ASP A 297 -16.82 -8.89 11.10
N ASP A 298 -15.78 -8.14 11.49
CA ASP A 298 -15.68 -7.51 12.80
C ASP A 298 -16.08 -6.02 12.70
N PHE A 299 -17.07 -5.62 13.48
CA PHE A 299 -17.34 -4.21 13.77
C PHE A 299 -16.91 -3.89 15.19
N PHE A 300 -16.46 -2.66 15.42
CA PHE A 300 -16.06 -2.21 16.75
C PHE A 300 -17.10 -1.24 17.32
N LEU A 301 -17.80 -1.63 18.38
CA LEU A 301 -18.87 -0.87 19.00
C LEU A 301 -18.76 -0.87 20.52
N ARG A 302 -19.22 0.22 21.12
CA ARG A 302 -19.50 0.30 22.56
C ARG A 302 -20.94 0.76 22.74
N ASP A 303 -21.74 -0.05 23.42
CA ASP A 303 -23.16 0.23 23.66
C ASP A 303 -23.94 0.55 22.36
N GLY A 304 -23.62 -0.18 21.27
CA GLY A 304 -24.22 0.02 19.95
C GLY A 304 -23.68 1.22 19.17
N VAL A 305 -22.72 1.98 19.70
CA VAL A 305 -22.08 3.11 19.01
C VAL A 305 -20.76 2.66 18.38
N PRO A 306 -20.57 2.82 17.06
CA PRO A 306 -19.30 2.50 16.39
C PRO A 306 -18.12 3.28 16.96
N LEU A 307 -16.93 2.66 16.97
CA LEU A 307 -15.69 3.26 17.47
C LEU A 307 -14.77 3.69 16.33
N SER A 308 -14.15 4.86 16.51
CA SER A 308 -13.07 5.38 15.67
C SER A 308 -11.73 4.74 16.01
N VAL A 309 -10.77 4.83 15.10
CA VAL A 309 -9.42 4.30 15.32
C VAL A 309 -8.76 4.94 16.56
N ASP A 310 -8.94 6.24 16.79
CA ASP A 310 -8.40 6.91 17.99
C ASP A 310 -8.95 6.28 19.28
N GLU A 311 -10.25 5.94 19.30
CA GLU A 311 -10.87 5.27 20.44
C GLU A 311 -10.32 3.84 20.60
N LEU A 312 -10.11 3.11 19.51
CA LEU A 312 -9.54 1.75 19.54
C LEU A 312 -8.08 1.74 19.98
N GLN A 313 -7.28 2.71 19.56
CA GLN A 313 -5.89 2.86 20.00
C GLN A 313 -5.78 3.08 21.51
N VAL A 314 -6.73 3.79 22.12
CA VAL A 314 -6.77 3.98 23.59
C VAL A 314 -7.07 2.67 24.31
N LEU A 315 -7.85 1.76 23.72
CA LEU A 315 -8.16 0.45 24.30
C LEU A 315 -7.00 -0.54 24.19
N GLY A 316 -6.10 -0.36 23.22
CA GLY A 316 -4.93 -1.21 23.07
C GLY A 316 -5.30 -2.67 22.77
N SER A 317 -4.95 -3.59 23.66
CA SER A 317 -5.24 -5.03 23.52
C SER A 317 -6.69 -5.41 23.84
N ASP A 318 -7.43 -4.53 24.51
CA ASP A 318 -8.75 -4.83 25.09
C ASP A 318 -9.86 -4.59 24.06
N LEU A 319 -9.69 -5.15 22.86
CA LEU A 319 -10.59 -4.96 21.73
C LEU A 319 -11.75 -5.97 21.72
N GLU A 320 -11.61 -7.11 22.42
CA GLU A 320 -12.60 -8.19 22.40
C GLU A 320 -13.97 -7.72 22.88
N ASP A 321 -14.01 -6.99 23.99
CA ASP A 321 -15.25 -6.48 24.61
C ASP A 321 -16.01 -5.47 23.74
N VAL A 322 -15.33 -4.88 22.75
CA VAL A 322 -15.93 -3.93 21.81
C VAL A 322 -16.06 -4.51 20.40
N THR A 323 -15.67 -5.76 20.18
CA THR A 323 -15.74 -6.39 18.85
C THR A 323 -17.03 -7.18 18.71
N GLU A 324 -17.93 -6.72 17.86
CA GLU A 324 -19.11 -7.47 17.44
C GLU A 324 -18.84 -8.18 16.12
N ARG A 325 -18.62 -9.49 16.22
CA ARG A 325 -18.35 -10.36 15.08
C ARG A 325 -19.63 -10.86 14.42
N GLY A 326 -19.73 -10.69 13.11
CA GLY A 326 -20.81 -11.21 12.30
C GLY A 326 -20.60 -12.67 11.87
N PRO A 327 -21.64 -13.30 11.30
CA PRO A 327 -21.59 -14.72 10.92
C PRO A 327 -20.64 -15.01 9.74
N GLY A 328 -20.21 -13.99 8.99
CA GLY A 328 -19.27 -14.16 7.88
C GLY A 328 -17.90 -14.66 8.33
N ALA A 329 -17.52 -14.37 9.58
CA ALA A 329 -16.24 -14.79 10.17
C ALA A 329 -16.04 -16.31 10.17
N GLU A 330 -17.12 -17.09 10.28
CA GLU A 330 -17.06 -18.56 10.28
C GLU A 330 -16.56 -19.12 8.94
N SER A 331 -16.77 -18.38 7.84
CA SER A 331 -16.24 -18.75 6.52
C SER A 331 -14.72 -18.64 6.45
N GLN A 332 -14.12 -17.81 7.31
CA GLN A 332 -12.66 -17.63 7.39
C GLN A 332 -11.98 -18.53 8.42
N ARG A 333 -12.74 -19.17 9.32
CA ARG A 333 -12.20 -20.06 10.38
C ARG A 333 -11.27 -21.16 9.85
N PRO A 334 -11.50 -21.80 8.70
CA PRO A 334 -10.59 -22.83 8.18
C PRO A 334 -9.19 -22.31 7.83
N ASN A 335 -9.04 -21.00 7.62
CA ASN A 335 -7.77 -20.40 7.23
C ASN A 335 -6.89 -20.20 8.47
N GLN A 336 -5.88 -21.07 8.65
CA GLN A 336 -4.99 -21.02 9.82
C GLN A 336 -4.26 -19.69 10.00
N ARG A 337 -4.01 -18.94 8.92
CA ARG A 337 -3.34 -17.63 9.02
C ARG A 337 -4.29 -16.58 9.59
N VAL A 338 -5.53 -16.58 9.13
CA VAL A 338 -6.63 -15.80 9.69
C VAL A 338 -6.87 -16.21 11.15
N HIS A 339 -6.89 -17.49 11.49
CA HIS A 339 -6.99 -17.97 12.87
C HIS A 339 -5.86 -17.47 13.77
N ARG A 340 -4.61 -17.52 13.30
CA ARG A 340 -3.47 -16.96 14.06
C ARG A 340 -3.58 -15.45 14.25
N TRP A 341 -4.16 -14.74 13.29
CA TRP A 341 -4.47 -13.32 13.44
C TRP A 341 -5.55 -13.10 14.50
N PHE A 342 -6.62 -13.91 14.46
CA PHE A 342 -7.72 -13.90 15.42
C PHE A 342 -7.24 -14.06 16.86
N ASP A 343 -6.42 -15.08 17.14
CA ASP A 343 -6.02 -15.39 18.52
C ASP A 343 -4.98 -14.41 19.09
N SER A 344 -4.34 -13.61 18.23
CA SER A 344 -3.28 -12.69 18.65
C SER A 344 -3.81 -11.27 18.85
N HIS A 345 -4.53 -11.04 19.95
CA HIS A 345 -4.99 -9.70 20.37
C HIS A 345 -3.88 -8.65 20.32
N GLU A 346 -2.67 -9.02 20.77
CA GLU A 346 -1.47 -8.18 20.68
C GLU A 346 -1.09 -7.79 19.24
N ARG A 347 -1.34 -8.66 18.25
CA ARG A 347 -1.03 -8.35 16.84
C ARG A 347 -2.05 -7.39 16.26
N ARG A 348 -3.33 -7.54 16.61
CA ARG A 348 -4.38 -6.59 16.21
C ARG A 348 -4.12 -5.22 16.82
N ALA A 349 -3.86 -5.16 18.13
CA ALA A 349 -3.49 -3.93 18.82
C ALA A 349 -2.26 -3.26 18.20
N ARG A 350 -1.20 -4.04 17.89
CA ARG A 350 -0.01 -3.52 17.20
C ARG A 350 -0.29 -3.01 15.80
N SER A 351 -1.19 -3.63 15.05
CA SER A 351 -1.53 -3.13 13.71
C SER A 351 -2.15 -1.72 13.80
N LEU A 352 -2.88 -1.43 14.88
CA LEU A 352 -3.47 -0.11 15.11
C LEU A 352 -2.46 0.94 15.60
N GLU A 353 -1.18 0.61 15.80
CA GLU A 353 -0.17 1.56 16.30
C GLU A 353 -0.07 2.79 15.40
N PHE A 354 -0.06 2.59 14.08
CA PHE A 354 -0.03 3.67 13.10
C PHE A 354 -1.34 3.74 12.32
N ARG A 355 -2.00 4.90 12.38
CA ARG A 355 -3.22 5.18 11.63
C ARG A 355 -2.86 5.79 10.28
N THR A 356 -3.44 5.23 9.22
CA THR A 356 -3.28 5.77 7.87
C THR A 356 -4.52 5.54 7.03
N VAL A 357 -4.66 6.35 5.99
CA VAL A 357 -5.71 6.20 4.99
C VAL A 357 -5.14 6.38 3.60
N TRP A 358 -5.77 5.74 2.62
CA TRP A 358 -5.56 6.10 1.23
C TRP A 358 -6.42 7.33 0.91
N TYR A 359 -5.83 8.43 0.45
CA TYR A 359 -6.62 9.66 0.23
C TYR A 359 -7.66 9.48 -0.89
N ARG A 360 -7.42 8.56 -1.82
CA ARG A 360 -8.39 8.13 -2.82
C ARG A 360 -9.18 6.94 -2.31
N ALA A 361 -10.49 7.04 -2.40
CA ALA A 361 -11.45 5.95 -2.20
C ALA A 361 -12.32 5.76 -3.46
N ASP A 362 -11.85 6.23 -4.61
CA ASP A 362 -12.57 6.26 -5.89
C ASP A 362 -12.01 5.25 -6.92
N GLN A 363 -11.35 4.18 -6.46
CA GLN A 363 -10.65 3.23 -7.33
C GLN A 363 -11.58 2.46 -8.28
N LEU A 364 -12.87 2.32 -7.95
CA LEU A 364 -13.82 1.66 -8.85
C LEU A 364 -14.14 2.52 -10.08
N THR A 365 -14.31 3.83 -9.88
CA THR A 365 -14.62 4.79 -10.94
C THR A 365 -13.37 5.30 -11.66
N ARG A 366 -12.22 5.29 -10.97
CA ARG A 366 -10.90 5.70 -11.49
C ARG A 366 -9.85 4.59 -11.32
N PRO A 367 -10.01 3.45 -12.02
CA PRO A 367 -9.14 2.28 -11.85
C PRO A 367 -7.68 2.54 -12.19
N GLU A 368 -7.36 3.56 -13.00
CA GLU A 368 -6.00 3.95 -13.35
C GLU A 368 -5.15 4.45 -12.16
N PHE A 369 -5.79 4.81 -11.03
CA PHE A 369 -5.09 5.20 -9.80
C PHE A 369 -4.96 4.06 -8.79
N SER A 370 -5.46 2.87 -9.12
CA SER A 370 -5.31 1.70 -8.25
C SER A 370 -3.86 1.21 -8.26
N PRO A 371 -3.28 0.87 -7.10
CA PRO A 371 -1.95 0.29 -7.07
C PRO A 371 -1.99 -1.15 -7.66
N PRO A 372 -1.17 -1.46 -8.67
CA PRO A 372 -1.32 -2.69 -9.46
C PRO A 372 -0.94 -3.97 -8.71
N ALA A 373 -0.22 -3.87 -7.59
CA ALA A 373 0.28 -5.03 -6.86
C ALA A 373 0.34 -4.86 -5.34
N HIS A 374 -0.42 -3.93 -4.78
CA HIS A 374 -0.52 -3.79 -3.34
C HIS A 374 -1.01 -5.11 -2.71
N GLY A 375 -0.30 -5.58 -1.68
CA GLY A 375 -0.56 -6.89 -1.08
C GLY A 375 0.18 -8.07 -1.69
N GLY A 376 0.96 -7.87 -2.76
CA GLY A 376 1.76 -8.89 -3.44
C GLY A 376 3.03 -9.34 -2.72
N GLY A 377 3.18 -9.05 -1.43
CA GLY A 377 4.39 -9.37 -0.67
C GLY A 377 5.51 -8.34 -0.78
N GLY A 378 5.17 -7.06 -1.04
CA GLY A 378 6.08 -5.92 -0.89
C GLY A 378 5.68 -5.03 0.28
N ALA A 379 6.62 -4.21 0.76
CA ALA A 379 6.33 -3.09 1.65
C ALA A 379 5.39 -2.07 0.97
N TYR A 380 4.69 -1.27 1.77
CA TYR A 380 3.95 -0.11 1.28
C TYR A 380 4.88 0.87 0.59
N THR A 381 4.48 1.36 -0.57
CA THR A 381 5.32 2.27 -1.38
C THR A 381 4.57 3.48 -1.86
N GLU A 382 3.24 3.44 -1.84
CA GLU A 382 2.40 4.37 -2.57
C GLU A 382 2.38 5.76 -1.93
N THR A 383 2.63 6.78 -2.73
CA THR A 383 2.64 8.17 -2.26
C THR A 383 1.24 8.64 -1.87
N GLY A 384 0.19 7.95 -2.31
CA GLY A 384 -1.19 8.23 -1.93
C GLY A 384 -1.61 7.77 -0.53
N ILE A 385 -0.69 7.21 0.25
CA ILE A 385 -0.94 6.89 1.67
C ILE A 385 -0.66 8.14 2.50
N VAL A 386 -1.63 8.53 3.33
CA VAL A 386 -1.50 9.62 4.30
C VAL A 386 -1.31 9.03 5.69
N TRP A 387 -0.19 9.35 6.33
CA TRP A 387 0.16 8.93 7.68
C TRP A 387 -0.23 10.00 8.70
N GLU A 388 -0.37 9.65 9.98
CA GLU A 388 -0.47 10.68 11.02
C GLU A 388 0.84 11.44 11.18
N GLU A 389 0.75 12.76 11.41
CA GLU A 389 1.90 13.65 11.56
C GLU A 389 2.83 13.24 12.70
N ARG A 390 2.29 12.67 13.78
CA ARG A 390 3.09 12.14 14.90
C ARG A 390 4.05 11.01 14.48
N ASP A 391 3.79 10.35 13.35
CA ASP A 391 4.54 9.19 12.88
C ASP A 391 5.52 9.54 11.74
N LYS A 392 5.73 10.83 11.48
CA LYS A 392 6.59 11.32 10.40
C LYS A 392 8.01 10.78 10.45
N ASP A 393 8.58 10.66 11.64
CA ASP A 393 9.95 10.14 11.81
C ASP A 393 10.02 8.62 11.66
N THR A 394 8.89 7.91 11.82
CA THR A 394 8.78 6.47 11.57
C THR A 394 8.62 6.17 10.08
N TRP A 395 7.91 7.03 9.35
CA TRP A 395 7.57 6.84 7.93
C TRP A 395 8.19 7.88 6.99
N PRO A 396 9.48 8.23 7.13
CA PRO A 396 10.08 9.34 6.40
C PRO A 396 10.12 9.11 4.89
N MET A 397 9.95 7.89 4.42
CA MET A 397 9.89 7.57 2.99
C MET A 397 8.56 7.97 2.33
N PHE A 398 7.57 8.50 3.06
CA PHE A 398 6.29 8.96 2.51
C PHE A 398 6.16 10.49 2.49
N PRO A 399 5.40 11.07 1.55
CA PRO A 399 5.31 12.52 1.39
C PRO A 399 4.15 13.18 2.15
N HIS A 400 3.15 12.43 2.60
CA HIS A 400 1.91 13.01 3.13
C HIS A 400 1.67 12.62 4.58
N PHE A 401 1.49 13.65 5.40
CA PHE A 401 1.22 13.53 6.82
C PHE A 401 0.06 14.43 7.20
N GLY A 402 -0.99 13.85 7.79
CA GLY A 402 -2.18 14.56 8.25
C GLY A 402 -2.20 14.72 9.76
N SER A 403 -2.72 15.86 10.22
CA SER A 403 -3.08 16.04 11.63
C SER A 403 -4.29 15.18 11.99
N LYS A 404 -4.60 15.07 13.29
CA LYS A 404 -5.86 14.42 13.72
C LYS A 404 -7.10 15.01 13.06
N ASP A 405 -7.11 16.31 12.81
CA ASP A 405 -8.23 16.99 12.14
C ASP A 405 -8.42 16.47 10.71
N TYR A 406 -7.34 16.15 10.00
CA TYR A 406 -7.43 15.53 8.67
C TYR A 406 -8.16 14.17 8.72
N PHE A 407 -7.78 13.33 9.69
CA PHE A 407 -8.37 12.01 9.85
C PHE A 407 -9.78 12.04 10.43
N ASN A 408 -10.14 13.06 11.20
CA ASN A 408 -11.44 13.17 11.84
C ASN A 408 -12.43 14.08 11.08
N ALA A 409 -11.96 14.78 10.04
CA ALA A 409 -12.79 15.66 9.23
C ALA A 409 -13.98 14.89 8.60
N PRO A 410 -15.18 15.49 8.57
CA PRO A 410 -16.30 14.91 7.84
C PRO A 410 -15.96 14.76 6.35
N PRO A 411 -16.52 13.75 5.67
CA PRO A 411 -16.33 13.60 4.23
C PRO A 411 -16.94 14.78 3.48
N VAL A 412 -16.16 15.38 2.59
CA VAL A 412 -16.68 16.29 1.57
C VAL A 412 -17.07 15.43 0.37
N TRP A 413 -18.27 14.85 0.44
CA TRP A 413 -18.83 14.00 -0.60
C TRP A 413 -20.20 14.55 -0.99
N GLU A 414 -20.27 15.13 -2.18
CA GLU A 414 -21.53 15.54 -2.79
C GLU A 414 -22.18 14.27 -3.35
N GLY A 415 -23.04 13.66 -2.53
CA GLY A 415 -23.79 12.44 -2.83
C GLY A 415 -25.18 12.71 -3.34
#